data_AF-A0A3B9P7X8-F1
#
_entry.id   AF-A0A3B9P7X8-F1
#
_cell.length_a   1.000
_cell.length_b   1.000
_cell.length_c   1.000
_cell.angle_alpha   90.00
_cell.angle_beta   90.00
_cell.angle_gamma   90.00
#
_symmetry.space_group_name_H-M   'P 1'
#
loop_
_entity.id
_entity.type
_entity.pdbx_description
1 polymer ?
#
loop_
_entity_poly.entity_id
_entity_poly.type
_entity_poly.pdbx_seq_one_letter_code
_entity_poly.pdbx_strand_id
1 'polypeptide(L)' 'MKTIGLLGGMSWESSIEYYRIINETIKERLGGLHSAQSLMYSVDFADIEKLQHAGDWNALT' A
#
# COMPACT_ATOMS: atom_id res chain seq x y z
N MET A 1 9.50 2.43 16.17
CA MET A 1 9.18 1.47 15.09
C MET A 1 10.01 1.82 13.87
N LYS A 2 10.17 0.92 12.90
CA LYS A 2 10.73 1.29 11.58
C LYS A 2 9.58 1.82 10.70
N THR A 3 9.88 2.77 9.83
CA THR A 3 8.91 3.24 8.83
C THR A 3 8.74 2.18 7.73
N ILE A 4 7.49 1.84 7.39
CA ILE A 4 7.19 0.94 6.28
C ILE A 4 6.82 1.73 5.03
N GLY A 5 7.39 1.37 3.88
CA GLY A 5 6.97 1.86 2.56
C GLY A 5 5.97 0.90 1.93
N LEU A 6 4.84 1.42 1.48
CA LEU A 6 3.78 0.67 0.80
C LEU A 6 3.68 1.17 -0.65
N LEU A 7 3.78 0.26 -1.60
CA LEU A 7 3.43 0.52 -3.00
C LEU A 7 1.98 0.06 -3.19
N GLY A 8 1.05 1.00 -3.18
CA GLY A 8 -0.38 0.77 -3.26
C GLY A 8 -0.98 1.21 -4.59
N GLY A 9 -2.31 1.21 -4.67
CA GLY A 9 -3.03 1.61 -5.87
C GLY A 9 -3.12 0.51 -6.92
N MET A 10 -2.95 -0.77 -6.56
CA MET A 10 -3.06 -1.92 -7.48
C MET A 10 -4.01 -3.01 -6.95
N SER A 11 -5.26 -2.71 -6.54
CA SER A 11 -5.98 -1.43 -6.65
C SER A 11 -5.94 -0.59 -5.36
N TRP A 12 -6.59 0.58 -5.36
CA TRP A 12 -6.63 1.46 -4.18
C TRP A 12 -7.52 0.89 -3.06
N GLU A 13 -8.60 0.17 -3.42
CA GLU A 13 -9.52 -0.45 -2.46
C GLU A 13 -8.79 -1.44 -1.55
N SER A 14 -7.91 -2.29 -2.11
CA SER A 14 -7.12 -3.23 -1.32
C SER A 14 -6.03 -2.55 -0.50
N SER A 15 -5.51 -1.41 -0.97
CA SER A 15 -4.46 -0.65 -0.27
C SER A 15 -4.96 -0.05 1.05
N ILE A 16 -6.23 0.32 1.12
CA ILE A 16 -6.88 0.80 2.36
C ILE A 16 -6.82 -0.28 3.44
N GLU A 17 -7.06 -1.55 3.09
CA GLU A 17 -7.03 -2.66 4.05
C GLU A 17 -5.64 -2.84 4.65
N TYR A 18 -4.57 -2.72 3.84
CA TYR A 18 -3.21 -2.75 4.36
C TYR A 18 -2.94 -1.62 5.35
N TYR A 19 -3.31 -0.38 5.01
CA TYR A 19 -3.15 0.75 5.92
C TYR A 19 -3.92 0.55 7.23
N ARG A 20 -5.16 0.06 7.15
CA ARG A 20 -6.02 -0.21 8.31
C ARG A 20 -5.41 -1.28 9.21
N ILE A 21 -5.12 -2.47 8.67
CA ILE A 21 -4.58 -3.61 9.43
C ILE A 21 -3.27 -3.25 10.11
N ILE A 22 -2.37 -2.53 9.43
CA ILE A 22 -1.07 -2.13 9.99
C ILE A 22 -1.27 -1.19 11.18
N ASN A 23 -2.15 -0.20 11.06
CA ASN A 23 -2.43 0.75 12.15
C ASN A 23 -3.15 0.08 13.33
N GLU A 24 -4.15 -0.77 13.06
CA GLU A 24 -4.84 -1.56 14.08
C GLU A 24 -3.84 -2.44 14.85
N THR A 25 -2.94 -3.14 14.14
CA THR A 25 -1.91 -3.99 14.76
C THR A 25 -0.95 -3.19 15.66
N ILE A 26 -0.54 -2.00 15.24
CA ILE A 26 0.34 -1.14 16.06
C ILE A 26 -0.39 -0.64 17.31
N LYS A 27 -1.65 -0.24 17.16
CA LYS A 27 -2.49 0.19 18.28
C LYS A 27 -2.71 -0.95 19.28
N GLU A 28 -2.99 -2.17 18.81
CA GLU A 28 -3.15 -3.35 19.67
C GLU A 28 -1.88 -3.66 20.48
N ARG A 29 -0.70 -3.51 19.87
CA ARG A 29 0.58 -3.84 20.51
C ARG A 29 1.09 -2.76 21.46
N LEU A 30 0.89 -1.48 21.12
CA LEU A 30 1.48 -0.35 21.86
C LEU A 30 0.45 0.43 22.69
N GLY A 31 -0.84 0.26 22.42
CA GLY A 31 -1.93 0.91 23.13
C GLY A 31 -2.09 2.40 22.82
N GLY A 32 -3.01 3.03 23.55
CA GLY A 32 -3.26 4.47 23.49
C GLY A 32 -3.59 4.97 22.09
N LEU A 33 -2.87 6.00 21.65
CA LEU A 33 -3.03 6.66 20.36
C LEU A 33 -1.90 6.32 19.38
N HIS A 34 -1.19 5.20 19.60
CA HIS A 34 -0.13 4.78 18.68
C HIS A 34 -0.71 4.35 17.33
N SER A 35 -0.07 4.83 16.27
CA SER A 35 -0.31 4.48 14.88
C SER A 35 1.01 4.09 14.21
N ALA A 36 0.94 3.44 13.05
CA ALA A 36 2.13 3.05 12.32
C ALA A 36 2.78 4.26 11.63
N GLN A 37 4.11 4.29 11.59
CA GLN A 37 4.87 5.16 10.69
C GLN A 37 4.90 4.50 9.31
N SER A 38 4.16 5.06 8.36
CA SER A 38 4.08 4.55 7.00
C SER A 38 4.17 5.65 5.95
N LEU A 39 4.68 5.27 4.78
CA LEU A 39 4.60 6.04 3.54
C LEU A 39 3.93 5.17 2.50
N MET A 40 2.92 5.67 1.81
CA MET A 40 2.28 4.97 0.71
C MET A 40 2.48 5.75 -0.58
N TYR A 41 3.10 5.09 -1.57
CA TYR A 41 3.09 5.54 -2.95
C TYR A 41 1.97 4.80 -3.67
N SER A 42 0.91 5.51 -4.04
CA SER A 42 -0.25 4.93 -4.73
C SER A 42 -0.17 5.28 -6.20
N VAL A 43 -0.12 4.25 -7.05
CA VAL A 43 -0.12 4.42 -8.51
C VAL A 43 -1.55 4.55 -9.04
N ASP A 44 -1.70 5.04 -10.27
CA ASP A 44 -2.94 4.88 -11.03
C ASP A 44 -3.00 3.46 -11.58
N PHE A 45 -3.96 2.66 -11.11
CA PHE A 45 -4.07 1.27 -11.51
C PHE A 45 -4.38 1.11 -13.00
N ALA A 46 -5.05 2.10 -13.60
CA ALA A 46 -5.47 2.01 -15.00
C ALA A 46 -4.28 1.92 -15.97
N ASP A 47 -3.13 2.50 -15.61
CA ASP A 47 -1.92 2.42 -16.45
C ASP A 47 -1.17 1.10 -16.23
N ILE A 48 -1.15 0.62 -14.98
CA ILE A 48 -0.55 -0.67 -14.63
C ILE A 48 -1.31 -1.83 -15.27
N GLU A 49 -2.64 -1.83 -15.20
CA GLU A 49 -3.51 -2.89 -15.71
C GLU A 49 -3.35 -3.08 -17.22
N LYS A 50 -3.27 -1.98 -17.99
CA LYS A 50 -3.03 -2.01 -19.44
C LYS A 50 -1.71 -2.70 -19.79
N LEU A 51 -0.62 -2.33 -19.11
CA LEU A 51 0.70 -2.89 -19.36
C LEU A 51 0.77 -4.37 -18.97
N GLN A 52 0.12 -4.75 -17.86
CA GLN A 52 -0.01 -6.15 -17.45
C GLN A 52 -0.78 -6.98 -18.49
N HIS A 53 -1.91 -6.48 -19.00
CA HIS A 53 -2.67 -7.15 -20.05
C HIS A 53 -1.90 -7.28 -21.36
N ALA A 54 -1.06 -6.30 -21.69
CA ALA A 54 -0.16 -6.36 -22.84
C ALA A 54 1.06 -7.28 -22.62
N GLY A 55 1.31 -7.73 -21.39
CA GLY A 55 2.49 -8.51 -21.01
C GLY A 55 3.79 -7.73 -21.03
N ASP A 56 3.73 -6.40 -21.04
CA ASP A 56 4.91 -5.52 -21.12
C ASP A 56 5.46 -5.20 -19.71
N TRP A 57 6.08 -6.21 -19.11
CA TRP A 57 6.67 -6.09 -17.77
C TRP A 57 7.88 -5.16 -17.72
N ASN A 58 8.55 -4.92 -18.85
CA ASN A 58 9.71 -4.04 -18.89
C ASN A 58 9.31 -2.55 -18.83
N ALA A 59 8.12 -2.22 -19.33
CA ALA A 59 7.56 -0.88 -19.25
C ALA A 59 6.88 -0.57 -17.89
N LEU A 60 6.62 -1.59 -17.05
CA LEU A 60 6.13 -1.42 -15.68
C LEU A 60 7.28 -0.95 -14.77
N THR A 61 7.48 0.37 -14.68
CA THR A 61 8.52 1.01 -13.85
C THR A 61 7.95 2.05 -12.91
#